data_AF-A0A4Q0AHV4-F1
#
_entry.id   AF-A0A4Q0AHV4-F1
#
_cell.length_a   1.000
_cell.length_b   1.000
_cell.length_c   1.000
_cell.angle_alpha   90.00
_cell.angle_beta   90.00
_cell.angle_gamma   90.00
#
_symmetry.space_group_name_H-M   'P 1'
#
loop_
_entity.id
_entity.type
_entity.pdbx_description
1 polymer ?
#
loop_
_entity_poly.entity_id
_entity_poly.type
_entity_poly.pdbx_seq_one_letter_code
_entity_poly.pdbx_strand_id
1 'polypeptide(L)' 'MSDKSNPSVQEKLTHLSELVGWFQGASFTLEDALDKFKQAEALAEEIENDLTKLKNDIKVVKKRFDSETP' A
#
# COMPACT_ATOMS: atom_id res chain seq x y z
N MET A 1 5.80 -25.42 -1.90
CA MET A 1 5.55 -24.61 -0.68
C MET A 1 5.36 -23.20 -1.19
N SER A 2 4.15 -22.65 -1.07
CA SER A 2 3.79 -21.40 -1.72
C SER A 2 4.55 -20.23 -1.10
N ASP A 3 5.45 -19.62 -1.87
CA ASP A 3 6.03 -18.32 -1.56
C ASP A 3 4.88 -17.36 -1.23
N LYS A 4 4.76 -17.00 0.05
CA LYS A 4 3.92 -15.87 0.48
C LYS A 4 4.64 -14.61 -0.01
N SER A 5 4.54 -14.35 -1.31
CA SER A 5 4.96 -13.10 -1.89
C SER A 5 4.19 -12.00 -1.18
N ASN A 6 4.91 -11.07 -0.56
CA ASN A 6 4.29 -9.88 -0.01
C ASN A 6 3.45 -9.20 -1.11
N PRO A 7 2.22 -8.77 -0.81
CA PRO A 7 1.37 -8.14 -1.81
C PRO A 7 2.05 -6.89 -2.37
N SER A 8 1.96 -6.72 -3.68
CA SER A 8 2.44 -5.53 -4.38
C SER A 8 1.69 -4.29 -3.91
N VAL A 9 2.27 -3.10 -4.14
CA VAL A 9 1.61 -1.82 -3.83
C VAL A 9 0.25 -1.70 -4.52
N GLN A 10 0.13 -2.23 -5.74
CA GLN A 10 -1.14 -2.24 -6.47
C GLN A 10 -2.18 -3.13 -5.79
N GLU A 11 -1.82 -4.33 -5.35
CA GLU A 11 -2.72 -5.22 -4.62
C GLU A 11 -3.15 -4.60 -3.28
N LYS A 12 -2.23 -3.94 -2.57
CA LYS A 12 -2.56 -3.21 -1.35
C LYS A 12 -3.54 -2.06 -1.61
N LEU A 13 -3.36 -1.29 -2.68
CA LEU A 13 -4.28 -0.22 -3.08
C LEU A 13 -5.68 -0.75 -3.44
N THR A 14 -5.76 -1.88 -4.14
CA THR A 14 -7.02 -2.56 -4.41
C THR A 14 -7.70 -2.97 -3.11
N HIS A 15 -6.96 -3.58 -2.19
CA HIS A 15 -7.50 -4.02 -0.91
C HIS A 15 -7.96 -2.84 -0.03
N LEU A 16 -7.23 -1.72 -0.03
CA LEU A 16 -7.65 -0.49 0.64
C LEU A 16 -8.97 0.03 0.04
N SER A 17 -9.13 -0.04 -1.28
CA SER A 17 -10.36 0.38 -1.95
C SER A 17 -11.55 -0.53 -1.57
N GLU A 18 -11.32 -1.83 -1.39
CA GLU A 18 -12.33 -2.77 -0.90
C GLU A 18 -12.74 -2.45 0.55
N LEU A 19 -11.77 -2.16 1.42
CA LEU A 19 -12.02 -1.76 2.81
C LEU A 19 -12.86 -0.49 2.87
N VAL A 20 -12.52 0.52 2.06
CA VAL A 20 -13.30 1.77 1.94
C VAL A 20 -14.69 1.51 1.35
N GLY A 21 -14.78 0.62 0.36
CA GLY A 21 -16.04 0.21 -0.25
C GLY A 21 -16.98 -0.50 0.72
N TRP A 22 -16.44 -1.29 1.65
CA TRP A 22 -17.22 -1.97 2.68
C TRP A 22 -18.00 -0.98 3.57
N PHE A 23 -17.43 0.19 3.90
CA PHE A 23 -18.13 1.23 4.67
C PHE A 23 -19.38 1.78 3.97
N GLN A 24 -19.46 1.65 2.65
CA GLN A 24 -20.60 2.07 1.83
C GLN A 24 -21.52 0.90 1.47
N GLY A 25 -21.19 -0.32 1.92
CA GLY A 25 -21.88 -1.55 1.58
C GLY A 25 -23.00 -1.93 2.53
N ALA A 26 -23.86 -2.84 2.08
CA ALA A 26 -24.98 -3.35 2.87
C ALA A 26 -24.56 -4.22 4.08
N SER A 27 -23.30 -4.65 4.11
CA SER A 27 -22.71 -5.45 5.22
C SER A 27 -22.04 -4.58 6.28
N PHE A 28 -22.17 -3.25 6.19
CA PHE A 28 -21.64 -2.34 7.19
C PHE A 28 -22.31 -2.55 8.55
N THR A 29 -21.49 -2.64 9.60
CA THR A 29 -21.95 -2.62 10.99
C THR A 29 -21.10 -1.62 11.77
N LEU A 30 -21.70 -0.93 12.75
CA LEU A 30 -20.97 0.02 13.59
C LEU A 30 -19.94 -0.71 14.49
N GLU A 31 -20.24 -1.93 14.89
CA GLU A 31 -19.37 -2.78 15.71
C GLU A 31 -18.05 -3.12 15.00
N ASP A 32 -18.12 -3.44 13.70
CA ASP A 32 -16.94 -3.77 12.90
C ASP A 32 -16.23 -2.53 12.33
N ALA A 33 -16.88 -1.35 12.37
CA ALA A 33 -16.37 -0.13 11.75
C ALA A 33 -15.00 0.28 12.31
N LEU A 34 -14.80 0.16 13.62
CA LEU A 34 -13.53 0.53 14.26
C LEU A 34 -12.40 -0.41 13.85
N ASP A 35 -12.68 -1.72 13.75
CA ASP A 35 -11.70 -2.72 13.32
C ASP A 35 -11.32 -2.53 11.85
N LYS A 36 -12.32 -2.31 10.99
CA LYS A 36 -12.13 -2.05 9.56
C LYS A 36 -11.38 -0.74 9.32
N PHE A 37 -11.64 0.28 10.14
CA PHE A 37 -10.93 1.55 10.07
C PHE A 37 -9.44 1.37 10.39
N LYS A 38 -9.12 0.68 11.49
CA LYS A 38 -7.73 0.41 11.87
C LYS A 38 -7.00 -0.43 10.82
N GLN A 39 -7.67 -1.40 10.19
CA GLN A 39 -7.12 -2.16 9.07
C GLN A 39 -6.80 -1.26 7.87
N ALA A 40 -7.74 -0.37 7.50
CA ALA A 40 -7.53 0.57 6.40
C ALA A 40 -6.40 1.57 6.69
N GLU A 41 -6.31 2.07 7.93
CA GLU A 41 -5.24 2.96 8.38
C GLU A 41 -3.87 2.27 8.29
N ALA A 42 -3.73 1.07 8.86
CA ALA A 42 -2.48 0.31 8.81
C ALA A 42 -2.06 0.00 7.35
N LEU A 43 -3.02 -0.39 6.51
CA LEU A 43 -2.75 -0.67 5.10
C LEU A 43 -2.33 0.59 4.32
N ALA A 44 -2.93 1.74 4.64
CA ALA A 44 -2.55 3.02 4.04
C ALA A 44 -1.12 3.42 4.44
N GLU A 45 -0.74 3.26 5.71
CA GLU A 45 0.63 3.51 6.18
C GLU A 45 1.64 2.58 5.47
N GLU A 46 1.30 1.30 5.28
CA GLU A 46 2.16 0.39 4.52
C GLU A 46 2.35 0.82 3.07
N ILE A 47 1.28 1.24 2.40
CA ILE A 47 1.32 1.74 1.01
C ILE A 47 2.21 2.98 0.93
N GLU A 48 2.07 3.93 1.86
CA GLU A 48 2.89 5.14 1.89
C GLU A 48 4.37 4.81 2.08
N ASN A 49 4.67 3.88 2.98
CA ASN A 49 6.03 3.40 3.21
C ASN A 49 6.63 2.74 1.95
N ASP A 50 5.87 1.89 1.27
CA ASP A 50 6.34 1.21 0.07
C ASP A 50 6.53 2.19 -1.10
N LEU A 51 5.62 3.15 -1.30
CA LEU A 51 5.76 4.22 -2.29
C LEU A 51 6.97 5.11 -2.00
N THR A 52 7.23 5.41 -0.73
CA THR A 52 8.39 6.19 -0.30
C THR A 52 9.70 5.45 -0.60
N LYS A 53 9.76 4.14 -0.35
CA LYS A 53 10.91 3.31 -0.73
C LYS A 53 11.13 3.31 -2.23
N LEU A 54 10.08 3.05 -3.04
CA LEU A 54 10.18 3.08 -4.50
C LEU A 54 10.70 4.44 -5.00
N LYS A 55 10.19 5.54 -4.46
CA LYS A 55 10.65 6.89 -4.81
C LYS A 55 12.14 7.07 -4.50
N ASN A 56 12.61 6.57 -3.36
CA ASN A 56 14.01 6.65 -2.97
C ASN A 56 14.89 5.80 -3.89
N ASP A 57 14.47 4.59 -4.23
CA ASP A 57 15.19 3.70 -5.13
C ASP A 57 15.33 4.34 -6.53
N ILE A 58 14.26 4.92 -7.07
CA ILE A 58 14.29 5.66 -8.34
C ILE A 58 15.30 6.83 -8.27
N LYS A 59 15.30 7.60 -7.17
CA LYS A 59 16.25 8.70 -6.98
C LYS A 59 17.70 8.23 -6.94
N VAL A 60 17.98 7.10 -6.27
CA VAL A 60 19.32 6.52 -6.19
C VAL A 60 19.77 6.04 -7.56
N VAL A 61 18.90 5.33 -8.28
CA VAL A 61 19.18 4.87 -9.65
C VAL A 61 19.48 6.05 -10.56
N LYS A 62 18.63 7.09 -10.57
CA LYS A 62 18.86 8.30 -11.36
C LYS A 62 20.22 8.95 -11.04
N LYS A 63 20.55 9.12 -9.76
CA LYS A 63 21.86 9.68 -9.37
C LYS A 63 23.04 8.87 -9.88
N ARG A 64 22.95 7.54 -9.87
CA ARG A 64 24.00 6.65 -10.41
C ARG A 64 24.19 6.86 -11.90
N PHE A 65 23.09 6.86 -12.66
CA PHE A 65 23.14 7.12 -14.11
C PHE A 65 23.69 8.52 -14.44
N ASP A 66 23.23 9.57 -13.75
CA ASP A 66 23.73 10.94 -13.95
C ASP A 66 25.23 11.07 -13.61
N SER A 67 25.76 10.23 -12.71
CA SER A 67 27.19 10.21 -12.34
C SER A 67 28.08 9.33 -13.24
N GLU A 68 27.48 8.44 -14.04
CA GLU A 68 28.20 7.52 -14.95
C GLU A 68 28.30 8.06 -16.39
N THR A 69 27.65 9.18 -16.70
CA THR A 69 27.88 9.95 -17.94
C THR A 69 28.92 11.06 -17.72
N PRO A 70 30.11 10.99 -18.35
CA PRO A 70 31.05 12.11 -18.46
C PRO A 70 30.52 13.23 -19.38
#